data_AF-A0A067DYA2-F1
#
_entry.id   AF-A0A067DYA2-F1
#
_cell.length_a   1.000
_cell.length_b   1.000
_cell.length_c   1.000
_cell.angle_alpha   90.00
_cell.angle_beta   90.00
_cell.angle_gamma   90.00
#
_symmetry.space_group_name_H-M   'P 1'
#
loop_
_entity.id
_entity.type
_entity.pdbx_description
1 polymer ?
#
loop_
_entity_poly.entity_id
_entity_poly.type
_entity_poly.pdbx_seq_one_letter_code
_entity_poly.pdbx_strand_id
1 'polypeptide(L)'
;VTRLYKGKEHVEVEFIVGPIPVDDGLGKEVVTHITSTLETNKTFYTDSNGRDFIKRIRDYRTDWDLEVNEPVAGNYYPINLGIYMQDVKKEFSLLVDRALGGSSIVDGEVELMLHRRLLLDDSRGVAEALNETDCVLDECKGLTIQGKYYFRIDTIGDGAKWRRTFGQEIYSPPLLAFTEEDGDSWRNSHVTTFSGIDSSYSLPDNVAIITLQ
;
A
#
# COMPACT_ATOMS: atom_id res chain seq x y z
N VAL A 1 -6.65 -12.99 -1.93
CA VAL A 1 -8.13 -12.96 -2.00
C VAL A 1 -8.55 -11.60 -2.54
N THR A 2 -9.41 -11.57 -3.57
CA THR A 2 -9.91 -10.33 -4.18
C THR A 2 -11.36 -10.09 -3.76
N ARG A 3 -11.66 -8.91 -3.23
CA ARG A 3 -12.97 -8.58 -2.65
C ARG A 3 -13.52 -7.28 -3.21
N LEU A 4 -14.83 -7.26 -3.45
CA LEU A 4 -15.60 -6.05 -3.73
C LEU A 4 -16.71 -5.94 -2.67
N TYR A 5 -16.53 -5.07 -1.69
CA TYR A 5 -17.45 -4.93 -0.58
C TYR A 5 -18.67 -4.08 -0.96
N LYS A 6 -19.83 -4.37 -0.34
CA LYS A 6 -21.05 -3.58 -0.52
C LYS A 6 -20.79 -2.11 -0.16
N GLY A 7 -21.10 -1.21 -1.09
CA GLY A 7 -20.94 0.24 -0.89
C GLY A 7 -19.50 0.74 -0.98
N LYS A 8 -18.54 -0.11 -1.37
CA LYS A 8 -17.16 0.33 -1.66
C LYS A 8 -16.94 0.34 -3.18
N GLU A 9 -16.42 1.45 -3.67
CA GLU A 9 -16.13 1.69 -5.10
C GLU A 9 -14.66 1.35 -5.46
N HIS A 10 -14.04 0.43 -4.73
CA HIS A 10 -12.68 -0.01 -4.97
C HIS A 10 -12.59 -1.52 -4.74
N VAL A 11 -11.56 -2.13 -5.33
CA VAL A 11 -11.23 -3.53 -5.10
C VAL A 11 -10.25 -3.61 -3.93
N GLU A 12 -10.51 -4.47 -2.95
CA GLU A 12 -9.53 -4.87 -1.94
C GLU A 12 -8.87 -6.18 -2.40
N VAL A 13 -7.54 -6.21 -2.39
CA VAL A 13 -6.78 -7.44 -2.58
C VAL A 13 -5.97 -7.72 -1.32
N GLU A 14 -6.29 -8.83 -0.67
CA GLU A 14 -5.49 -9.38 0.40
C GLU A 14 -4.48 -10.38 -0.17
N PHE A 15 -3.21 -10.20 0.18
CA PHE A 15 -2.13 -11.12 -0.18
C PHE A 15 -1.62 -11.84 1.07
N ILE A 16 -1.22 -13.09 0.87
CA ILE A 16 -0.46 -13.88 1.84
C ILE A 16 0.75 -14.40 1.06
N VAL A 17 1.94 -13.95 1.45
CA VAL A 17 3.19 -14.25 0.74
C VAL A 17 4.15 -14.90 1.73
N GLY A 18 4.45 -16.18 1.50
CA GLY A 18 5.41 -16.95 2.25
C GLY A 18 4.89 -18.36 2.59
N PRO A 19 5.78 -19.25 3.08
CA PRO A 19 7.22 -19.07 3.17
C PRO A 19 7.87 -18.98 1.78
N ILE A 20 8.73 -17.97 1.55
CA ILE A 20 9.46 -17.86 0.28
C ILE A 20 10.52 -18.98 0.23
N PRO A 21 10.44 -19.93 -0.71
CA PRO A 21 11.38 -21.05 -0.77
C PRO A 21 12.75 -20.56 -1.22
N VAL A 22 13.82 -21.02 -0.56
CA VAL A 22 15.21 -20.66 -0.86
C VAL A 22 16.15 -21.87 -0.86
N ASP A 23 15.59 -23.08 -0.82
CA ASP A 23 16.35 -24.34 -0.83
C ASP A 23 17.09 -24.57 -2.16
N ASP A 24 16.71 -23.81 -3.20
CA ASP A 24 17.37 -23.74 -4.50
C ASP A 24 18.62 -22.83 -4.49
N GLY A 25 18.95 -22.21 -3.35
CA GLY A 25 20.07 -21.27 -3.24
C GLY A 25 19.84 -19.93 -3.92
N LEU A 26 18.59 -19.60 -4.27
CA LEU A 26 18.23 -18.35 -4.95
C LEU A 26 17.40 -17.45 -4.03
N GLY A 27 17.88 -16.23 -3.78
CA GLY A 27 17.09 -15.17 -3.17
C GLY A 27 15.94 -14.74 -4.10
N LYS A 28 14.81 -14.34 -3.51
CA LYS A 28 13.59 -14.00 -4.26
C LYS A 28 12.94 -12.75 -3.70
N GLU A 29 12.45 -11.92 -4.60
CA GLU A 29 11.69 -10.72 -4.32
C GLU A 29 10.35 -10.88 -5.04
N VAL A 30 9.27 -10.93 -4.27
CA VAL A 30 7.94 -11.26 -4.78
C VAL A 30 7.20 -9.98 -5.07
N VAL A 31 6.75 -9.85 -6.32
CA VAL A 31 6.04 -8.68 -6.83
C VAL A 31 4.63 -9.04 -7.29
N THR A 32 3.70 -8.11 -7.15
CA THR A 32 2.39 -8.17 -7.84
C THR A 32 2.42 -7.22 -9.02
N HIS A 33 2.01 -7.70 -10.19
CA HIS A 33 1.90 -6.89 -11.41
C HIS A 33 0.43 -6.64 -11.72
N ILE A 34 0.09 -5.39 -12.00
CA ILE A 34 -1.25 -5.01 -12.45
C ILE A 34 -1.10 -4.30 -13.79
N THR A 35 -1.45 -5.02 -14.85
CA THR A 35 -1.32 -4.56 -16.23
C THR A 35 -2.66 -4.08 -16.78
N SER A 36 -2.62 -2.98 -17.50
CA SER A 36 -3.75 -2.36 -18.18
C SER A 36 -3.34 -1.91 -19.58
N THR A 37 -4.29 -1.42 -20.36
CA THR A 37 -4.03 -0.82 -21.68
C THR A 37 -3.89 0.69 -21.62
N LEU A 38 -3.64 1.28 -20.44
CA LEU A 38 -3.48 2.73 -20.31
C LEU A 38 -2.18 3.18 -21.00
N GLU A 39 -2.30 4.21 -21.84
CA GLU A 39 -1.16 4.84 -22.49
C GLU A 39 -0.50 5.86 -21.54
N THR A 40 0.33 5.36 -20.62
CA THR A 40 0.91 6.16 -19.53
C THR A 40 2.16 6.95 -19.93
N ASN A 41 2.73 6.66 -21.10
CA ASN A 41 3.91 7.35 -21.66
C ASN A 41 5.04 7.47 -20.63
N LYS A 42 5.47 6.32 -20.09
CA LYS A 42 6.51 6.19 -19.05
C LYS A 42 6.25 6.91 -17.73
N THR A 43 5.08 7.52 -17.55
CA THR A 43 4.78 8.39 -16.42
C THR A 43 3.91 7.67 -15.39
N PHE A 44 4.31 7.79 -14.13
CA PHE A 44 3.54 7.35 -12.98
C PHE A 44 3.81 8.29 -11.79
N TYR A 45 3.07 8.14 -10.71
CA TYR A 45 3.12 9.06 -9.58
C TYR A 45 3.15 8.27 -8.27
N THR A 46 4.09 8.62 -7.39
CA THR A 46 4.20 8.02 -6.05
C THR A 46 4.16 9.10 -4.98
N ASP A 47 3.65 8.75 -3.80
CA ASP A 47 3.60 9.69 -2.68
C ASP A 47 4.98 9.99 -2.06
N SER A 48 5.07 11.11 -1.36
CA SER A 48 6.16 11.46 -0.47
C SER A 48 5.66 11.40 0.97
N ASN A 49 6.05 10.36 1.70
CA ASN A 49 5.67 10.14 3.11
C ASN A 49 4.15 10.28 3.36
N GLY A 50 3.34 9.75 2.44
CA GLY A 50 1.88 9.78 2.53
C GLY A 50 1.23 11.12 2.14
N ARG A 51 1.99 12.09 1.64
CA ARG A 51 1.52 13.45 1.32
C ARG A 51 1.52 13.72 -0.18
N ASP A 52 2.43 14.55 -0.66
CA ASP A 52 2.50 15.03 -2.04
C ASP A 52 2.75 13.87 -3.01
N PHE A 53 2.06 13.85 -4.14
CA PHE A 53 2.35 12.91 -5.22
C PHE A 53 3.38 13.51 -6.17
N ILE A 54 4.49 12.82 -6.35
CA ILE A 54 5.60 13.24 -7.19
C ILE A 54 5.53 12.49 -8.52
N LYS A 55 5.60 13.24 -9.63
CA LYS A 55 5.69 12.66 -10.97
C LYS A 55 7.02 11.93 -11.13
N ARG A 56 6.95 10.66 -11.53
CA ARG A 56 8.08 9.79 -11.88
C ARG A 56 8.03 9.51 -13.37
N ILE A 57 9.19 9.47 -14.02
CA ILE A 57 9.34 9.12 -15.44
C ILE A 57 10.36 7.99 -15.49
N ARG A 58 9.96 6.85 -16.07
CA ARG A 58 10.84 5.68 -16.21
C ARG A 58 12.13 6.06 -16.97
N ASP A 59 13.27 5.64 -16.43
CA ASP A 59 14.61 5.87 -16.97
C ASP A 59 15.01 7.34 -17.12
N TYR A 60 14.53 8.19 -16.21
CA TYR A 60 14.78 9.63 -16.27
C TYR A 60 15.10 10.25 -14.92
N ARG A 61 15.92 11.30 -14.93
CA ARG A 61 16.26 12.16 -13.79
C ARG A 61 16.19 13.62 -14.22
N THR A 62 15.69 14.49 -13.34
CA THR A 62 15.55 15.92 -13.64
C THR A 62 16.87 16.67 -13.60
N ASP A 63 17.79 16.22 -12.74
CA ASP A 63 18.94 17.02 -12.33
C ASP A 63 20.24 16.60 -13.03
N TRP A 64 20.24 15.45 -13.72
CA TRP A 64 21.38 14.95 -14.50
C TRP A 64 20.95 13.99 -15.60
N ASP A 65 21.82 13.80 -16.60
CA ASP A 65 21.65 12.79 -17.65
C ASP A 65 21.90 11.39 -17.09
N LEU A 66 20.85 10.59 -16.96
CA LEU A 66 20.92 9.24 -16.39
C LEU A 66 21.50 8.23 -17.40
N GLU A 67 22.59 7.58 -17.03
CA GLU A 67 23.03 6.32 -17.64
C GLU A 67 22.29 5.16 -16.98
N VAL A 68 21.50 4.42 -17.75
CA VAL A 68 20.64 3.34 -17.24
C VAL A 68 21.44 2.06 -17.09
N ASN A 69 21.88 1.77 -15.87
CA ASN A 69 22.54 0.52 -15.52
C ASN A 69 21.57 -0.53 -14.95
N GLU A 70 20.54 -0.08 -14.23
CA GLU A 70 19.56 -0.93 -13.56
C GLU A 70 18.14 -0.53 -13.97
N PRO A 71 17.59 -1.09 -15.06
CA PRO A 71 16.32 -0.65 -15.66
C PRO A 71 15.09 -0.96 -14.78
N VAL A 72 15.22 -1.88 -13.83
CA VAL A 72 14.16 -2.19 -12.86
C VAL A 72 14.42 -1.44 -11.54
N ALA A 73 15.52 -1.77 -10.86
CA ALA A 73 15.80 -1.21 -9.54
C ALA A 73 15.95 0.32 -9.55
N GLY A 74 16.48 0.91 -10.63
CA GLY A 74 16.59 2.35 -10.79
C GLY A 74 15.24 3.08 -10.92
N ASN A 75 14.15 2.35 -11.13
CA ASN A 75 12.79 2.90 -11.27
C ASN A 75 11.88 2.55 -10.09
N TYR A 76 12.38 1.89 -9.03
CA TYR A 76 11.63 1.67 -7.81
C TYR A 76 11.58 2.92 -6.93
N TYR A 77 10.40 3.22 -6.38
CA TYR A 77 10.17 4.34 -5.46
C TYR A 77 9.47 3.86 -4.19
N PRO A 78 9.71 4.52 -3.04
CA PRO A 78 8.98 4.25 -1.82
C PRO A 78 7.52 4.72 -1.96
N ILE A 79 6.60 3.93 -1.42
CA ILE A 79 5.16 4.19 -1.40
C ILE A 79 4.67 4.00 0.04
N ASN A 80 4.06 5.03 0.63
CA ASN A 80 3.45 4.95 1.96
C ASN A 80 1.93 5.18 1.95
N LEU A 81 1.41 5.83 0.90
CA LEU A 81 0.00 6.01 0.64
C LEU A 81 -0.41 5.24 -0.61
N GLY A 82 0.29 5.48 -1.72
CA GLY A 82 -0.09 4.86 -2.98
C GLY A 82 0.72 5.28 -4.19
N ILE A 83 0.40 4.62 -5.30
CA ILE A 83 0.93 4.85 -6.63
C ILE A 83 -0.26 5.01 -7.58
N TYR A 84 -0.16 5.91 -8.55
CA TYR A 84 -1.16 6.00 -9.61
C TYR A 84 -0.51 6.27 -10.96
N MET A 85 -1.25 5.92 -12.01
CA MET A 85 -0.91 6.18 -13.40
C MET A 85 -2.16 6.64 -14.14
N GLN A 86 -1.99 7.39 -15.22
CA GLN A 86 -3.12 7.94 -15.97
C GLN A 86 -2.79 8.05 -17.45
N ASP A 87 -3.82 7.94 -18.29
CA ASP A 87 -3.78 8.31 -19.70
C ASP A 87 -4.57 9.62 -19.92
N VAL A 88 -5.08 9.86 -21.13
CA VAL A 88 -5.87 11.07 -21.44
C VAL A 88 -7.34 11.00 -20.98
N LYS A 89 -7.84 9.84 -20.54
CA LYS A 89 -9.26 9.60 -20.20
C LYS A 89 -9.48 9.02 -18.81
N LYS A 90 -8.54 8.22 -18.32
CA LYS A 90 -8.69 7.36 -17.16
C LYS A 90 -7.45 7.45 -16.27
N GLU A 91 -7.70 7.23 -14.99
CA GLU A 91 -6.70 7.14 -13.97
C GLU A 91 -6.85 5.81 -13.23
N PHE A 92 -5.75 5.10 -13.05
CA PHE A 92 -5.67 3.90 -12.22
C PHE A 92 -4.88 4.24 -10.96
N SER A 93 -5.52 4.10 -9.81
CA SER A 93 -4.93 4.38 -8.50
C SER A 93 -4.83 3.12 -7.67
N LEU A 94 -3.71 2.97 -6.98
CA LEU A 94 -3.45 1.91 -6.02
C LEU A 94 -3.00 2.50 -4.68
N LEU A 95 -3.60 2.05 -3.59
CA LEU A 95 -3.23 2.40 -2.21
C LEU A 95 -2.70 1.18 -1.46
N VAL A 96 -1.81 1.40 -0.51
CA VAL A 96 -1.11 0.35 0.24
C VAL A 96 -1.47 0.40 1.73
N ASP A 97 -1.40 -0.75 2.41
CA ASP A 97 -1.60 -0.85 3.87
C ASP A 97 -0.32 -0.59 4.70
N ARG A 98 0.84 -0.52 4.04
CA ARG A 98 2.16 -0.33 4.65
C ARG A 98 3.16 0.26 3.64
N ALA A 99 4.33 0.64 4.13
CA ALA A 99 5.43 1.05 3.27
C ALA A 99 5.89 -0.10 2.37
N LEU A 100 5.84 0.10 1.05
CA LEU A 100 6.27 -0.86 0.03
C LEU A 100 7.11 -0.14 -1.04
N GLY A 101 7.90 -0.92 -1.78
CA GLY A 101 8.50 -0.46 -3.03
C GLY A 101 7.54 -0.70 -4.19
N GLY A 102 7.44 0.26 -5.11
CA GLY A 102 6.68 0.04 -6.34
C GLY A 102 7.17 0.87 -7.52
N SER A 103 6.72 0.49 -8.70
CA SER A 103 7.17 1.06 -9.97
C SER A 103 6.13 0.90 -11.10
N SER A 104 6.48 1.41 -12.28
CA SER A 104 5.83 1.17 -13.56
C SER A 104 6.92 0.85 -14.60
N ILE A 105 7.24 -0.44 -14.74
CA ILE A 105 8.36 -0.91 -15.57
C ILE A 105 8.01 -0.97 -17.06
N VAL A 106 6.74 -1.16 -17.38
CA VAL A 106 6.18 -1.00 -18.73
C VAL A 106 4.96 -0.07 -18.70
N ASP A 107 4.62 0.51 -19.85
CA ASP A 107 3.47 1.41 -19.94
C ASP A 107 2.17 0.65 -19.64
N GLY A 108 1.27 1.31 -18.92
CA GLY A 108 0.02 0.70 -18.46
C GLY A 108 0.17 -0.33 -17.34
N GLU A 109 1.36 -0.52 -16.78
CA GLU A 109 1.60 -1.44 -15.66
C GLU A 109 2.00 -0.71 -14.39
N VAL A 110 1.52 -1.21 -13.25
CA VAL A 110 2.04 -0.90 -11.92
C VAL A 110 2.46 -2.20 -11.24
N GLU A 111 3.60 -2.17 -10.56
CA GLU A 111 4.07 -3.27 -9.71
C GLU A 111 4.35 -2.82 -8.27
N LEU A 112 4.12 -3.72 -7.32
CA LEU A 112 4.51 -3.57 -5.92
C LEU A 112 5.32 -4.78 -5.48
N MET A 113 6.46 -4.53 -4.83
CA MET A 113 7.24 -5.56 -4.17
C MET A 113 6.64 -5.84 -2.79
N LEU A 114 6.03 -7.02 -2.65
CA LEU A 114 5.26 -7.39 -1.46
C LEU A 114 6.15 -7.98 -0.37
N HIS A 115 7.11 -8.83 -0.74
CA HIS A 115 7.98 -9.51 0.23
C HIS A 115 9.33 -9.87 -0.41
N ARG A 116 10.39 -10.01 0.39
CA ARG A 116 11.75 -10.30 -0.07
C ARG A 116 12.42 -11.28 0.89
N ARG A 117 13.20 -12.20 0.32
CA ARG A 117 14.07 -13.10 1.08
C ARG A 117 15.37 -13.31 0.31
N LEU A 118 16.48 -12.80 0.84
CA LEU A 118 17.80 -12.79 0.23
C LEU A 118 18.76 -13.69 1.01
N LEU A 119 19.74 -14.27 0.32
CA LEU A 119 20.71 -15.20 0.91
C LEU A 119 22.11 -14.60 1.09
N LEU A 120 22.29 -13.34 0.67
CA LEU A 120 23.54 -12.61 0.75
C LEU A 120 23.31 -11.23 1.37
N ASP A 121 24.27 -10.78 2.17
CA ASP A 121 24.36 -9.41 2.67
C ASP A 121 24.77 -8.45 1.55
N ASP A 122 24.28 -7.21 1.60
CA ASP A 122 24.55 -6.18 0.58
C ASP A 122 25.84 -5.38 0.84
N SER A 123 26.57 -5.73 1.89
CA SER A 123 27.80 -5.06 2.33
C SER A 123 27.59 -3.57 2.62
N ARG A 124 26.49 -3.22 3.30
CA ARG A 124 26.20 -1.85 3.77
C ARG A 124 26.22 -1.67 5.29
N GLY A 125 26.55 -2.73 6.04
CA GLY A 125 26.95 -2.63 7.45
C GLY A 125 26.10 -3.41 8.44
N VAL A 126 24.98 -4.00 8.01
CA VAL A 126 24.15 -4.86 8.88
C VAL A 126 24.81 -6.22 9.10
N ALA A 127 25.53 -6.74 8.09
CA ALA A 127 26.28 -8.00 8.13
C ALA A 127 25.38 -9.25 8.29
N GLU A 128 24.14 -9.15 7.80
CA GLU A 128 23.17 -10.23 7.80
C GLU A 128 22.40 -10.20 6.47
N ALA A 129 22.13 -11.38 5.90
CA ALA A 129 21.23 -11.47 4.76
C ALA A 129 19.79 -11.22 5.23
N LEU A 130 18.96 -10.59 4.39
CA LEU A 130 17.52 -10.42 4.65
C LEU A 130 16.80 -11.78 4.52
N ASN A 131 16.96 -12.65 5.51
CA ASN A 131 16.51 -14.04 5.53
C ASN A 131 15.60 -14.31 6.74
N GLU A 132 14.51 -13.53 6.87
CA GLU A 132 13.61 -13.62 8.01
C GLU A 132 12.93 -15.00 8.11
N THR A 133 12.92 -15.56 9.32
CA THR A 133 12.29 -16.84 9.64
C THR A 133 11.44 -16.75 10.90
N ASP A 134 10.36 -17.52 10.94
CA ASP A 134 9.55 -17.78 12.12
C ASP A 134 9.80 -19.22 12.61
N CYS A 135 10.07 -19.40 13.90
CA CYS A 135 10.53 -20.66 14.48
C CYS A 135 9.61 -21.13 15.60
N VAL A 136 9.09 -22.36 15.51
CA VAL A 136 8.24 -22.98 16.54
C VAL A 136 8.74 -24.40 16.81
N LEU A 137 9.02 -24.73 18.09
CA LEU A 137 9.43 -26.07 18.54
C LEU A 137 10.56 -26.68 17.66
N ASP A 138 11.64 -25.92 17.47
CA ASP A 138 12.84 -26.24 16.67
C ASP A 138 12.64 -26.33 15.14
N GLU A 139 11.46 -26.05 14.61
CA GLU A 139 11.22 -25.89 13.17
C GLU A 139 11.17 -24.41 12.78
N CYS A 140 12.13 -23.96 11.97
CA CYS A 140 12.16 -22.62 11.39
C CYS A 140 11.67 -22.63 9.94
N LYS A 141 10.74 -21.74 9.60
CA LYS A 141 10.23 -21.53 8.24
C LYS A 141 10.41 -20.08 7.84
N GLY A 142 10.52 -19.80 6.53
CA GLY A 142 10.59 -18.42 6.04
C GLY A 142 9.35 -17.63 6.47
N LEU A 143 9.55 -16.37 6.87
CA LEU A 143 8.47 -15.49 7.33
C LEU A 143 7.37 -15.39 6.27
N THR A 144 6.12 -15.57 6.70
CA THR A 144 4.94 -15.35 5.88
C THR A 144 4.27 -14.07 6.30
N ILE A 145 4.05 -13.17 5.34
CA ILE A 145 3.36 -11.91 5.60
C ILE A 145 1.94 -11.94 5.03
N GLN A 146 1.04 -11.23 5.70
CA GLN A 146 -0.29 -10.93 5.20
C GLN A 146 -0.46 -9.42 5.14
N GLY A 147 -1.08 -8.93 4.06
CA GLY A 147 -1.37 -7.52 3.88
C GLY A 147 -2.42 -7.28 2.82
N LYS A 148 -2.71 -6.00 2.59
CA LYS A 148 -3.74 -5.55 1.66
C LYS A 148 -3.23 -4.42 0.77
N TYR A 149 -3.67 -4.42 -0.47
CA TYR A 149 -3.65 -3.23 -1.32
C TYR A 149 -5.03 -3.02 -1.94
N TYR A 150 -5.28 -1.80 -2.35
CA TYR A 150 -6.59 -1.36 -2.81
C TYR A 150 -6.44 -0.64 -4.13
N PHE A 151 -7.30 -0.92 -5.11
CA PHE A 151 -7.23 -0.20 -6.36
C PHE A 151 -8.61 0.23 -6.87
N ARG A 152 -8.60 1.33 -7.62
CA ARG A 152 -9.77 1.95 -8.23
C ARG A 152 -9.40 2.56 -9.58
N ILE A 153 -10.36 2.56 -10.49
CA ILE A 153 -10.26 3.20 -11.80
C ILE A 153 -11.25 4.37 -11.83
N ASP A 154 -10.76 5.54 -12.19
CA ASP A 154 -11.54 6.78 -12.22
C ASP A 154 -11.39 7.49 -13.57
N THR A 155 -12.28 8.44 -13.82
CA THR A 155 -12.07 9.49 -14.83
C THR A 155 -11.00 10.48 -14.36
N ILE A 156 -10.28 11.10 -15.29
CA ILE A 156 -9.26 12.09 -14.96
C ILE A 156 -9.84 13.19 -14.08
N GLY A 157 -9.20 13.42 -12.93
CA GLY A 157 -9.58 14.44 -11.95
C GLY A 157 -10.38 13.90 -10.75
N ASP A 158 -11.04 12.75 -10.88
CA ASP A 158 -11.91 12.21 -9.82
C ASP A 158 -11.15 11.32 -8.83
N GLY A 159 -10.08 10.65 -9.29
CA GLY A 159 -9.32 9.70 -8.47
C GLY A 159 -8.65 10.33 -7.24
N ALA A 160 -8.32 11.62 -7.31
CA ALA A 160 -7.67 12.33 -6.21
C ALA A 160 -8.51 12.34 -4.93
N LYS A 161 -9.85 12.49 -5.06
CA LYS A 161 -10.75 12.46 -3.91
C LYS A 161 -10.67 11.10 -3.23
N TRP A 162 -10.79 10.01 -3.99
CA TRP A 162 -10.71 8.65 -3.45
C TRP A 162 -9.36 8.36 -2.78
N ARG A 163 -8.24 8.71 -3.42
CA ARG A 163 -6.91 8.48 -2.84
C ARG A 163 -6.74 9.16 -1.48
N ARG A 164 -7.27 10.37 -1.32
CA ARG A 164 -7.16 11.15 -0.08
C ARG A 164 -8.13 10.65 1.00
N THR A 165 -9.40 10.47 0.66
CA THR A 165 -10.40 10.05 1.64
C THR A 165 -10.15 8.62 2.10
N PHE A 166 -10.00 7.69 1.16
CA PHE A 166 -9.82 6.28 1.50
C PHE A 166 -8.42 5.99 2.06
N GLY A 167 -7.40 6.75 1.64
CA GLY A 167 -6.07 6.69 2.27
C GLY A 167 -6.12 7.02 3.77
N GLN A 168 -6.94 7.99 4.18
CA GLN A 168 -7.14 8.30 5.59
C GLN A 168 -7.95 7.21 6.31
N GLU A 169 -8.94 6.58 5.66
CA GLU A 169 -9.67 5.42 6.21
C GLU A 169 -8.74 4.22 6.46
N ILE A 170 -7.76 3.96 5.58
CA ILE A 170 -6.75 2.92 5.77
C ILE A 170 -5.87 3.24 6.98
N TYR A 171 -5.42 4.50 7.11
CA TYR A 171 -4.56 4.93 8.21
C TYR A 171 -5.27 4.95 9.56
N SER A 172 -6.58 5.27 9.58
CA SER A 172 -7.38 5.40 10.81
C SER A 172 -8.61 4.48 10.76
N PRO A 173 -8.42 3.15 10.88
CA PRO A 173 -9.53 2.21 10.85
C PRO A 173 -10.39 2.31 12.13
N PRO A 174 -11.66 1.86 12.08
CA PRO A 174 -12.48 1.75 13.27
C PRO A 174 -11.83 0.85 14.34
N LEU A 175 -11.83 1.30 15.59
CA LEU A 175 -11.41 0.49 16.73
C LEU A 175 -12.60 -0.31 17.26
N LEU A 176 -12.44 -1.62 17.35
CA LEU A 176 -13.46 -2.52 17.88
C LEU A 176 -13.11 -2.87 19.33
N ALA A 177 -14.08 -2.74 20.24
CA ALA A 177 -13.99 -3.17 21.62
C ALA A 177 -15.08 -4.21 21.89
N PHE A 178 -14.72 -5.29 22.58
CA PHE A 178 -15.62 -6.40 22.88
C PHE A 178 -15.69 -6.58 24.40
N THR A 179 -16.90 -6.82 24.90
CA THR A 179 -17.17 -7.17 26.30
C THR A 179 -18.22 -8.28 26.31
N GLU A 180 -18.23 -9.07 27.37
CA GLU A 180 -19.22 -10.11 27.61
C GLU A 180 -20.20 -9.64 28.68
N GLU A 181 -21.50 -9.75 28.41
CA GLU A 181 -22.57 -9.33 29.31
C GLU A 181 -23.78 -10.26 29.17
N ASP A 182 -24.43 -10.53 30.30
CA ASP A 182 -25.66 -11.32 30.34
C ASP A 182 -26.88 -10.45 30.02
N GLY A 183 -27.46 -10.68 28.84
CA GLY A 183 -28.71 -10.04 28.40
C GLY A 183 -28.55 -8.56 27.99
N ASP A 184 -29.66 -7.81 28.03
CA ASP A 184 -29.73 -6.43 27.53
C ASP A 184 -29.30 -5.36 28.57
N SER A 185 -28.66 -5.75 29.67
CA SER A 185 -28.30 -4.86 30.79
C SER A 185 -27.36 -3.72 30.36
N TRP A 186 -26.48 -3.97 29.39
CA TRP A 186 -25.42 -3.05 28.96
C TRP A 186 -25.93 -1.72 28.40
N ARG A 187 -26.95 -1.75 27.53
CA ARG A 187 -27.50 -0.53 26.91
C ARG A 187 -28.18 0.40 27.92
N ASN A 188 -28.68 -0.16 29.02
CA ASN A 188 -29.35 0.58 30.07
C ASN A 188 -28.37 1.21 31.06
N SER A 189 -27.15 0.67 31.15
CA SER A 189 -26.10 1.15 32.07
C SER A 189 -25.01 1.99 31.40
N HIS A 190 -24.90 1.97 30.06
CA HIS A 190 -23.82 2.65 29.33
C HIS A 190 -24.31 3.58 28.22
N VAL A 191 -23.59 4.68 28.03
CA VAL A 191 -23.74 5.56 26.87
C VAL A 191 -23.10 4.89 25.66
N THR A 192 -23.88 4.66 24.61
CA THR A 192 -23.46 3.89 23.42
C THR A 192 -22.85 4.73 22.30
N THR A 193 -22.89 6.06 22.41
CA THR A 193 -22.34 6.98 21.42
C THR A 193 -21.69 8.18 22.10
N PHE A 194 -20.53 8.58 21.59
CA PHE A 194 -19.84 9.78 22.04
C PHE A 194 -19.25 10.49 20.82
N SER A 195 -19.32 11.82 20.81
CA SER A 195 -18.65 12.67 19.84
C SER A 195 -18.02 13.84 20.57
N GLY A 196 -16.73 14.10 20.32
CA GLY A 196 -16.05 15.31 20.78
C GLY A 196 -16.38 16.56 19.96
N ILE A 197 -17.20 16.42 18.92
CA ILE A 197 -17.63 17.46 17.99
C ILE A 197 -19.15 17.54 18.01
N ASP A 198 -19.70 18.74 17.82
CA ASP A 198 -21.15 18.97 17.72
C ASP A 198 -21.80 18.07 16.65
N SER A 199 -22.97 17.52 16.93
CA SER A 199 -23.64 16.57 16.04
C SER A 199 -24.07 17.16 14.70
N SER A 200 -24.18 18.49 14.59
CA SER A 200 -24.47 19.21 13.35
C SER A 200 -23.23 19.51 12.51
N TYR A 201 -22.02 19.29 13.04
CA TYR A 201 -20.77 19.60 12.37
C TYR A 201 -20.02 18.34 11.95
N SER A 202 -19.41 18.40 10.78
CA SER A 202 -18.44 17.42 10.29
C SER A 202 -17.27 18.19 9.70
N LEU A 203 -16.07 17.62 9.85
CA LEU A 203 -14.89 18.19 9.20
C LEU A 203 -15.09 18.22 7.68
N PRO A 204 -14.58 19.24 6.97
CA PRO A 204 -14.57 19.23 5.52
C PRO A 204 -13.85 17.98 4.97
N ASP A 205 -14.31 17.43 3.84
CA ASP A 205 -13.77 16.21 3.19
C ASP A 205 -12.23 16.23 2.97
N ASN A 206 -11.62 17.41 2.91
CA ASN A 206 -10.20 17.63 2.68
C ASN A 206 -9.38 17.90 3.96
N VAL A 207 -9.97 17.70 5.15
CA VAL A 207 -9.36 17.95 6.46
C VAL A 207 -9.40 16.69 7.31
N ALA A 208 -8.27 16.36 7.95
CA ALA A 208 -8.16 15.26 8.91
C ALA A 208 -7.52 15.76 10.22
N ILE A 209 -8.00 15.27 11.37
CA ILE A 209 -7.34 15.48 12.65
C ILE A 209 -6.20 14.47 12.76
N ILE A 210 -4.98 14.92 12.46
CA ILE A 210 -3.77 14.08 12.54
C ILE A 210 -3.12 14.09 13.93
N THR A 211 -3.51 15.04 14.79
CA THR A 211 -3.00 15.16 16.16
C THR A 211 -4.07 15.78 17.05
N LEU A 212 -4.38 15.05 18.12
CA LEU A 212 -5.17 15.52 19.27
C LEU A 212 -4.59 14.77 20.47
N GLN A 213 -3.95 15.47 21.39
CA GLN A 213 -3.21 14.89 22.51
C GLN A 213 -3.60 15.55 23.82
#